data_AF-A0A1S1EBS6-F1
#
_entry.id   AF-A0A1S1EBS6-F1
#
_cell.length_a   1.000
_cell.length_b   1.000
_cell.length_c   1.000
_cell.angle_alpha   90.00
_cell.angle_beta   90.00
_cell.angle_gamma   90.00
#
_symmetry.space_group_name_H-M   'P 1'
#
loop_
_entity.id
_entity.type
_entity.pdbx_description
1 polymer ?
#
loop_
_entity_poly.entity_id
_entity_poly.type
_entity_poly.pdbx_seq_one_letter_code
_entity_poly.pdbx_strand_id
1 'polypeptide(L)' 'MTQWEEIQAHIGELDLLLISPERLNAPDFREDVLPQLAQSVGMLVVDEAHCISDWGHDFRPDYRHIALLIDDCSA' A
#
# COMPACT_ATOMS: atom_id res chain seq x y z
N MET A 1 -13.05 19.24 -6.96
CA MET A 1 -12.53 17.98 -6.43
C MET A 1 -11.51 17.44 -7.40
N THR A 2 -10.34 17.06 -6.93
CA THR A 2 -9.42 16.28 -7.75
C THR A 2 -10.00 14.87 -7.92
N GLN A 3 -9.64 14.17 -9.00
CA GLN A 3 -10.06 12.77 -9.21
C GLN A 3 -9.63 11.86 -8.04
N TRP A 4 -8.57 12.24 -7.32
CA TRP A 4 -8.07 11.52 -6.15
C TRP A 4 -9.03 11.59 -4.94
N GLU A 5 -9.59 12.75 -4.63
CA GLU A 5 -10.52 12.92 -3.50
C GLU A 5 -11.76 12.03 -3.65
N GLU A 6 -12.23 11.84 -4.88
CA GLU A 6 -13.37 11.00 -5.19
C GLU A 6 -13.03 9.51 -5.08
N ILE A 7 -11.82 9.09 -5.52
CA ILE A 7 -11.31 7.72 -5.33
C ILE A 7 -11.13 7.41 -3.84
N GLN A 8 -10.56 8.35 -3.07
CA GLN A 8 -10.35 8.19 -1.64
C GLN A 8 -11.67 8.00 -0.88
N ALA A 9 -12.73 8.71 -1.29
CA ALA A 9 -14.06 8.56 -0.69
C ALA A 9 -14.70 7.17 -0.93
N HIS A 10 -14.29 6.47 -1.99
CA HIS A 10 -14.81 5.14 -2.37
C HIS A 10 -13.76 4.03 -2.25
N ILE A 11 -12.68 4.25 -1.48
CA ILE A 11 -11.52 3.35 -1.44
C ILE A 11 -11.89 1.92 -0.99
N GLY A 12 -12.90 1.77 -0.12
CA GLY A 12 -13.39 0.48 0.37
C GLY A 12 -14.25 -0.30 -0.62
N GLU A 13 -14.67 0.34 -1.72
CA GLU A 13 -15.51 -0.26 -2.78
C GLU A 13 -14.70 -0.63 -4.03
N LEU A 14 -13.38 -0.43 -4.00
CA LEU A 14 -12.49 -0.72 -5.12
C LEU A 14 -12.24 -2.22 -5.29
N ASP A 15 -12.37 -2.71 -6.52
CA ASP A 15 -11.99 -4.09 -6.87
C ASP A 15 -10.46 -4.30 -6.89
N LEU A 16 -9.71 -3.29 -7.36
CA LEU A 16 -8.25 -3.33 -7.48
C LEU A 16 -7.66 -1.93 -7.26
N LEU A 17 -6.71 -1.85 -6.34
CA LEU A 17 -5.89 -0.65 -6.12
C LEU A 17 -4.43 -0.97 -6.47
N LEU A 18 -3.90 -0.31 -7.51
CA LEU A 18 -2.48 -0.33 -7.83
C LEU A 18 -1.81 0.89 -7.20
N ILE A 19 -0.78 0.66 -6.40
CA ILE A 19 -0.07 1.71 -5.69
C ILE A 19 1.42 1.43 -5.66
N SER A 20 2.23 2.48 -5.82
CA SER A 20 3.68 2.37 -5.69
C SER A 20 4.07 2.37 -4.21
N PRO A 21 5.17 1.70 -3.84
CA PRO A 21 5.62 1.64 -2.45
C PRO A 21 5.95 3.03 -1.87
N GLU A 22 6.38 3.99 -2.70
CA GLU A 22 6.64 5.36 -2.27
C GLU A 22 5.36 6.08 -1.84
N ARG A 23 4.25 5.89 -2.58
CA ARG A 23 2.95 6.49 -2.22
C ARG A 23 2.30 5.77 -1.04
N LEU A 24 2.47 4.45 -0.98
CA LEU A 24 2.02 3.63 0.14
C LEU A 24 2.66 4.09 1.47
N ASN A 25 3.88 4.62 1.40
CA ASN A 25 4.62 5.19 2.53
C ASN A 25 4.33 6.67 2.81
N ALA A 26 3.54 7.34 1.98
CA ALA A 26 3.21 8.74 2.20
C ALA A 26 2.41 8.87 3.51
N PRO A 27 2.78 9.80 4.42
CA PRO A 27 2.16 9.90 5.74
C PRO A 27 0.64 10.07 5.69
N ASP A 28 0.16 10.89 4.77
CA ASP A 28 -1.26 11.11 4.48
C ASP A 28 -1.97 9.81 4.07
N PHE A 29 -1.34 9.01 3.20
CA PHE A 29 -1.89 7.72 2.81
C PHE A 29 -1.96 6.74 3.99
N ARG A 30 -0.90 6.68 4.81
CA ARG A 30 -0.81 5.78 5.97
C ARG A 30 -1.84 6.12 7.06
N GLU A 31 -2.04 7.41 7.31
CA GLU A 31 -2.94 7.89 8.37
C GLU A 31 -4.41 7.90 7.95
N ASP A 32 -4.70 8.34 6.72
CA ASP A 32 -6.10 8.57 6.31
C ASP A 32 -6.70 7.42 5.49
N VAL A 33 -5.90 6.70 4.70
CA VAL A 33 -6.42 5.73 3.70
C VAL A 33 -6.17 4.28 4.11
N LEU A 34 -4.98 3.98 4.61
CA LEU A 34 -4.55 2.64 5.03
C LEU A 34 -5.53 1.96 6.00
N PRO A 35 -6.04 2.64 7.07
CA PRO A 35 -6.92 1.99 8.03
C PRO A 35 -8.26 1.57 7.43
N GLN A 36 -8.72 2.29 6.40
CA GLN A 36 -9.96 1.97 5.69
C GLN A 36 -9.75 0.79 4.73
N LEU A 37 -8.62 0.79 4.02
CA LEU A 37 -8.20 -0.33 3.16
C LEU A 37 -7.99 -1.62 3.95
N ALA A 38 -7.29 -1.56 5.09
CA ALA A 38 -6.99 -2.74 5.89
C ALA A 38 -8.25 -3.51 6.32
N GLN A 39 -9.37 -2.82 6.52
CA GLN A 39 -10.66 -3.43 6.87
C GLN A 39 -11.37 -4.14 5.71
N SER A 40 -11.06 -3.78 4.45
CA SER A 40 -11.73 -4.33 3.25
C SER A 40 -10.82 -5.17 2.36
N VAL A 41 -9.50 -5.10 2.53
CA VAL A 41 -8.52 -5.82 1.71
C VAL A 41 -8.61 -7.32 1.96
N GLY A 42 -9.01 -8.06 0.93
CA GLY A 42 -8.98 -9.53 0.94
C GLY A 42 -7.65 -10.12 0.46
N MET A 43 -6.85 -9.36 -0.30
CA MET A 43 -5.59 -9.83 -0.87
C MET A 43 -4.61 -8.67 -1.10
N LEU A 44 -3.36 -8.86 -0.66
CA LEU A 44 -2.24 -7.99 -0.96
C LEU A 44 -1.29 -8.71 -1.94
N VAL A 45 -0.97 -8.05 -3.06
CA VAL A 45 -0.02 -8.55 -4.04
C VAL A 45 1.17 -7.60 -4.09
N VAL A 46 2.38 -8.15 -3.96
CA VAL A 46 3.62 -7.39 -4.09
C VAL A 46 4.26 -7.77 -5.43
N ASP A 47 4.25 -6.83 -6.37
CA ASP A 47 5.00 -6.97 -7.61
C ASP A 47 6.50 -6.73 -7.36
N GLU A 48 7.36 -7.28 -8.22
CA GLU A 48 8.81 -7.12 -8.15
C GLU A 48 9.42 -7.38 -6.75
N ALA A 49 8.93 -8.41 -6.06
CA ALA A 49 9.33 -8.75 -4.68
C ALA A 49 10.85 -8.91 -4.49
N HIS A 50 11.60 -9.11 -5.58
CA HIS A 50 13.07 -9.10 -5.56
C HIS A 50 13.66 -7.77 -5.05
N CYS A 51 12.93 -6.66 -5.15
CA CYS A 51 13.32 -5.33 -4.67
C CYS A 51 13.44 -5.24 -3.14
N ILE A 52 12.85 -6.18 -2.38
CA ILE A 52 12.92 -6.21 -0.91
C ILE A 52 14.32 -6.59 -0.41
N SER A 53 15.05 -7.40 -1.18
CA SER A 53 16.32 -7.98 -0.76
C SER A 53 17.50 -7.07 -1.06
N ASP A 54 18.28 -6.73 -0.03
CA ASP A 54 19.55 -5.98 -0.15
C ASP A 54 20.62 -6.74 -0.93
N TRP A 55 20.44 -8.05 -1.10
CA TRP A 55 21.30 -8.90 -1.91
C TRP A 55 20.85 -8.97 -3.37
N GLY A 56 19.69 -8.38 -3.69
CA GLY A 56 19.16 -8.23 -5.04
C GLY A 56 19.85 -7.11 -5.81
N HIS A 57 19.78 -7.17 -7.14
CA HIS A 57 20.43 -6.16 -8.00
C HIS A 57 19.66 -4.83 -8.08
N ASP A 58 18.39 -4.79 -7.67
CA ASP A 58 17.53 -3.60 -7.69
C ASP A 58 16.84 -3.41 -6.33
N PHE A 59 17.64 -3.30 -5.27
CA PHE A 59 17.14 -3.09 -3.92
C PHE A 59 16.45 -1.72 -3.78
N ARG A 60 15.24 -1.70 -3.22
CA ARG A 60 14.47 -0.49 -2.94
C ARG A 60 14.03 -0.44 -1.47
N PRO A 61 14.54 0.51 -0.67
CA PRO A 61 14.21 0.61 0.75
C PRO A 61 12.71 0.70 1.06
N ASP A 62 11.95 1.39 0.21
CA ASP A 62 10.51 1.62 0.39
C ASP A 62 9.69 0.32 0.48
N TYR A 63 10.15 -0.76 -0.15
CA TYR A 63 9.49 -2.07 -0.12
C TYR A 63 9.51 -2.71 1.28
N ARG A 64 10.46 -2.35 2.15
CA ARG A 64 10.52 -2.90 3.52
C ARG A 64 9.34 -2.46 4.38
N HIS A 65 8.78 -1.30 4.09
CA HIS A 65 7.64 -0.77 4.84
C HIS A 65 6.33 -1.49 4.51
N ILE A 66 6.30 -2.33 3.46
CA ILE A 66 5.16 -3.23 3.17
C ILE A 66 4.97 -4.22 4.32
N ALA A 67 6.03 -4.63 5.03
CA ALA A 67 5.92 -5.53 6.17
C ALA A 67 5.06 -4.94 7.31
N LEU A 68 5.24 -3.65 7.62
CA LEU A 68 4.41 -2.94 8.61
C LEU A 68 2.93 -2.95 8.23
N LEU A 69 2.67 -2.86 6.93
CA LEU A 69 1.33 -2.90 6.35
C LEU A 69 0.66 -4.26 6.53
N ILE A 70 1.43 -5.34 6.38
CA ILE A 70 0.93 -6.69 6.61
C ILE A 70 0.55 -6.84 8.09
N ASP A 71 1.36 -6.32 9.01
CA ASP A 71 1.04 -6.36 10.44
C ASP A 71 -0.27 -5.61 10.77
N ASP A 72 -0.49 -4.44 10.16
CA ASP A 72 -1.70 -3.63 10.35
C ASP A 72 -2.97 -4.32 9.80
N CYS A 73 -2.86 -5.09 8.70
CA CYS A 73 -3.97 -5.85 8.12
C CYS A 73 -4.23 -7.21 8.80
N SER A 74 -3.31 -7.68 9.65
CA SER A 74 -3.40 -8.99 10.31
C SER A 74 -4.12 -8.95 11.67
N ALA A 75 -4.48 -7.76 12.15
CA ALA A 75 -5.12 -7.50 13.44
C ALA A 75 -6.64 -7.33 13.31
#